data_AF-A0A2M7NDI7-F1
#
_entry.id   AF-A0A2M7NDI7-F1
#
_cell.length_a   1.000
_cell.length_b   1.000
_cell.length_c   1.000
_cell.angle_alpha   90.00
_cell.angle_beta   90.00
_cell.angle_gamma   90.00
#
_symmetry.space_group_name_H-M   'P 1'
#
loop_
_entity.id
_entity.type
_entity.pdbx_description
1 polymer ?
#
loop_
_entity_poly.entity_id
_entity_poly.type
_entity_poly.pdbx_seq_one_letter_code
_entity_poly.pdbx_strand_id
1 'polypeptide(L)'
;MLLENFSTFALITNPNLSTLMLQKTVYLIFVIAFLFSCKSNTEIKEVVSNPVEETNTYNNQIAQIDKIDSLANRYLDLGRFSGTILIAQKDSIIFDKSYGLADYVTIKEFTDSTAFKIGHLSELFTEAIIRDMIKQDLIKSNEKVTTYLPQIKQDFTVEELLNHHSNLQTIAQLQEVNPNKAYSFTSPRNSHQSKFIERI
;
A
#
# COMPACT_ATOMS: atom_id res chain seq x y z
N MET A 1 -40.69 -21.92 -49.14
CA MET A 1 -42.16 -21.83 -49.30
C MET A 1 -42.77 -22.59 -48.13
N LEU A 2 -42.91 -21.87 -47.01
CA LEU A 2 -44.17 -21.53 -46.31
C LEU A 2 -44.47 -22.53 -45.18
N LEU A 3 -44.27 -22.12 -43.90
CA LEU A 3 -45.30 -21.63 -42.94
C LEU A 3 -46.11 -22.82 -42.38
N GLU A 4 -46.46 -22.99 -41.10
CA GLU A 4 -46.48 -22.23 -39.84
C GLU A 4 -46.65 -23.32 -38.73
N ASN A 5 -46.08 -23.24 -37.53
CA ASN A 5 -46.49 -22.44 -36.36
C ASN A 5 -47.93 -22.69 -35.86
N PHE A 6 -48.11 -22.46 -34.56
CA PHE A 6 -49.29 -22.70 -33.69
C PHE A 6 -49.36 -24.08 -33.03
N SER A 7 -49.58 -24.28 -31.73
CA SER A 7 -49.54 -23.46 -30.52
C SER A 7 -50.09 -24.35 -29.39
N THR A 8 -49.43 -24.37 -28.23
CA THR A 8 -50.03 -24.44 -26.88
C THR A 8 -51.33 -25.23 -26.69
N PHE A 9 -51.25 -26.33 -25.95
CA PHE A 9 -52.31 -26.66 -24.97
C PHE A 9 -51.69 -26.82 -23.59
N ALA A 10 -52.15 -25.94 -22.71
CA ALA A 10 -51.70 -25.76 -21.35
C ALA A 10 -52.17 -26.91 -20.45
N LEU A 11 -51.24 -27.60 -19.78
CA LEU A 11 -51.53 -28.34 -18.56
C LEU A 11 -51.47 -27.37 -17.39
N ILE A 12 -52.61 -26.74 -17.12
CA ILE A 12 -52.85 -25.95 -15.91
C ILE A 12 -53.02 -26.96 -14.76
N THR A 13 -51.94 -27.24 -14.03
CA THR A 13 -52.04 -27.81 -12.69
C THR A 13 -52.45 -26.69 -11.74
N ASN A 14 -53.74 -26.62 -11.46
CA ASN A 14 -54.36 -25.67 -10.54
C ASN A 14 -53.88 -26.00 -9.10
N PRO A 15 -53.02 -25.18 -8.45
CA PRO A 15 -52.64 -25.44 -7.07
C PRO A 15 -53.81 -25.01 -6.18
N ASN A 16 -54.41 -25.97 -5.48
CA ASN A 16 -55.50 -25.72 -4.53
C ASN A 16 -55.12 -24.57 -3.58
N LEU A 17 -56.08 -23.68 -3.29
CA LEU A 17 -55.88 -22.52 -2.42
C LEU A 17 -55.27 -22.90 -1.04
N SER A 18 -55.53 -24.13 -0.58
CA SER A 18 -54.91 -24.71 0.62
C SER A 18 -53.39 -24.93 0.48
N THR A 19 -52.88 -25.36 -0.68
CA THR A 19 -51.45 -25.63 -0.90
C THR A 19 -50.65 -24.34 -1.08
N LEU A 20 -51.25 -23.30 -1.67
CA LEU A 20 -50.64 -21.97 -1.75
C LEU A 20 -50.55 -21.29 -0.38
N MET A 21 -51.60 -21.43 0.45
CA MET A 21 -51.58 -20.98 1.84
C MET A 21 -50.52 -21.75 2.63
N LEU A 22 -50.45 -23.09 2.47
CA LEU A 22 -49.45 -23.93 3.14
C LEU A 22 -48.01 -23.54 2.76
N GLN A 23 -47.73 -23.30 1.48
CA GLN A 23 -46.40 -22.89 1.01
C GLN A 23 -46.00 -21.51 1.58
N LYS A 24 -46.94 -20.56 1.65
CA LYS A 24 -46.71 -19.24 2.25
C LYS A 24 -46.51 -19.35 3.76
N THR A 25 -47.23 -20.22 4.46
CA THR A 25 -47.05 -20.44 5.89
C THR A 25 -45.71 -21.09 6.20
N VAL A 26 -45.27 -22.07 5.40
CA VAL A 26 -43.94 -22.71 5.54
C VAL A 26 -42.81 -21.70 5.31
N TYR A 27 -42.93 -20.85 4.28
CA TYR A 27 -41.95 -19.80 4.01
C TYR A 27 -41.90 -18.76 5.14
N LEU A 28 -43.06 -18.36 5.68
CA LEU A 28 -43.14 -17.44 6.82
C LEU A 28 -42.48 -18.04 8.08
N ILE A 29 -42.70 -19.32 8.37
CA ILE A 29 -42.05 -20.03 9.48
C ILE A 29 -40.53 -20.09 9.28
N PHE A 30 -40.06 -20.33 8.06
CA PHE A 30 -38.63 -20.36 7.74
C PHE A 30 -37.95 -18.99 7.93
N VAL A 31 -38.60 -17.90 7.51
CA VAL A 31 -38.12 -16.53 7.73
C VAL A 31 -38.11 -16.17 9.21
N ILE A 32 -39.13 -16.56 9.98
CA ILE A 32 -39.17 -16.34 11.43
C ILE A 32 -38.07 -17.13 12.13
N ALA A 33 -37.83 -18.39 11.74
CA ALA A 33 -36.73 -19.20 12.30
C ALA A 33 -35.35 -18.57 12.01
N PHE A 34 -35.17 -17.96 10.84
CA PHE A 34 -33.95 -17.25 10.47
C PHE A 34 -33.74 -15.96 11.30
N LEU A 35 -34.83 -15.26 11.63
CA LEU A 35 -34.79 -14.05 12.48
C LEU A 35 -34.59 -14.34 13.97
N PHE A 36 -34.98 -15.53 14.45
CA PHE A 36 -34.71 -15.98 15.82
C PHE A 36 -33.35 -16.68 15.98
N SER A 37 -32.66 -17.00 14.89
CA SER A 37 -31.29 -17.55 14.90
C SER A 37 -30.21 -16.48 15.07
N CYS A 38 -30.47 -15.48 15.90
CA CYS A 38 -29.46 -14.60 16.50
C CYS A 38 -29.93 -14.20 17.90
N LYS A 39 -29.89 -15.17 18.82
CA LYS A 39 -29.78 -14.90 20.25
C LYS A 39 -28.79 -15.89 20.84
N SER A 40 -27.50 -15.59 20.69
CA SER A 40 -26.49 -16.19 21.55
C SER A 40 -26.77 -15.68 22.97
N ASN A 41 -27.10 -16.59 23.88
CA ASN A 41 -27.09 -16.31 25.29
C ASN A 41 -25.64 -16.05 25.70
N THR A 42 -25.23 -14.78 25.71
CA THR A 42 -24.06 -14.38 26.47
C THR A 42 -24.47 -14.42 27.93
N GLU A 43 -24.22 -15.55 28.59
CA GLU A 43 -24.01 -15.53 30.03
C GLU A 43 -22.85 -14.57 30.27
N ILE A 44 -23.13 -13.42 30.88
CA ILE A 44 -22.09 -12.59 31.48
C ILE A 44 -21.53 -13.44 32.63
N LYS A 45 -20.49 -14.22 32.34
CA LYS A 45 -19.49 -14.50 33.36
C LYS A 45 -18.85 -13.15 33.66
N GLU A 46 -19.10 -12.66 34.86
CA GLU A 46 -18.33 -11.59 35.46
C GLU A 46 -16.87 -12.06 35.54
N VAL A 47 -16.13 -11.84 34.46
CA VAL A 47 -14.69 -11.89 34.45
C VAL A 47 -14.26 -10.53 34.98
N VAL A 48 -13.96 -10.48 36.27
CA VAL A 48 -13.11 -9.43 36.83
C VAL A 48 -11.74 -9.59 36.17
N SER A 49 -11.57 -8.99 34.99
CA SER A 49 -10.28 -8.72 34.36
C SER A 49 -10.13 -7.21 34.28
N ASN A 50 -9.10 -6.68 34.94
CA ASN A 50 -8.78 -5.27 35.09
C ASN A 50 -9.05 -4.41 33.82
N PRO A 51 -9.94 -3.39 33.86
CA PRO A 51 -10.32 -2.58 32.69
C PRO A 51 -9.41 -1.37 32.36
N VAL A 52 -8.23 -1.24 32.98
CA VAL A 52 -7.52 0.05 33.06
C VAL A 52 -6.37 0.22 32.05
N GLU A 53 -5.85 -0.83 31.41
CA GLU A 53 -4.69 -0.68 30.48
C GLU A 53 -5.06 -0.52 29.00
N GLU A 54 -6.11 -1.20 28.51
CA GLU A 54 -6.51 -1.12 27.09
C GLU A 54 -7.22 0.19 26.73
N THR A 55 -8.06 0.71 27.63
CA THR A 55 -8.78 1.99 27.45
C THR A 55 -7.83 3.18 27.40
N ASN A 56 -6.81 3.20 28.26
CA ASN A 56 -5.81 4.27 28.27
C ASN A 56 -4.93 4.25 27.00
N THR A 57 -4.59 3.06 26.49
CA THR A 57 -3.80 2.93 25.26
C THR A 57 -4.59 3.39 24.03
N TYR A 58 -5.85 2.98 23.90
CA TYR A 58 -6.73 3.41 22.81
C TYR A 58 -6.97 4.93 22.81
N ASN A 59 -7.30 5.52 23.96
CA ASN A 59 -7.52 6.96 24.08
C ASN A 59 -6.26 7.76 23.72
N ASN A 60 -5.08 7.29 24.15
CA ASN A 60 -3.80 7.89 23.79
C ASN A 60 -3.49 7.77 22.30
N GLN A 61 -3.90 6.69 21.64
CA GLN A 61 -3.72 6.49 20.21
C GLN A 61 -4.62 7.42 19.40
N ILE A 62 -5.91 7.54 19.76
CA ILE A 62 -6.84 8.48 19.12
C ILE A 62 -6.34 9.92 19.28
N ALA A 63 -5.92 10.31 20.49
CA ALA A 63 -5.37 11.64 20.74
C ALA A 63 -4.08 11.94 19.94
N GLN A 64 -3.30 10.93 19.59
CA GLN A 64 -2.13 11.08 18.71
C GLN A 64 -2.54 11.23 17.25
N ILE A 65 -3.51 10.44 16.79
CA ILE A 65 -4.06 10.52 15.43
C ILE A 65 -4.68 11.90 15.19
N ASP A 66 -5.45 12.42 16.13
CA ASP A 66 -6.07 13.76 16.02
C ASP A 66 -5.02 14.86 15.90
N LYS A 67 -3.89 14.74 16.61
CA LYS A 67 -2.76 15.68 16.48
C LYS A 67 -2.11 15.60 15.11
N ILE A 68 -1.98 14.40 14.54
CA ILE A 68 -1.42 14.20 13.20
C ILE A 68 -2.34 14.80 12.15
N ASP A 69 -3.65 14.54 12.24
CA ASP A 69 -4.65 15.12 11.35
C ASP A 69 -4.64 16.65 11.43
N SER A 70 -4.65 17.21 12.65
CA SER A 70 -4.58 18.66 12.85
C SER A 70 -3.30 19.28 12.27
N LEU A 71 -2.15 18.63 12.46
CA LEU A 71 -0.88 19.10 11.92
C LEU A 71 -0.86 19.06 10.39
N ALA A 72 -1.35 17.98 9.80
CA ALA A 72 -1.43 17.82 8.35
C ALA A 72 -2.34 18.88 7.71
N ASN A 73 -3.53 19.13 8.28
CA ASN A 73 -4.40 20.22 7.83
C ASN A 73 -3.72 21.58 7.97
N ARG A 74 -3.02 21.85 9.08
CA ARG A 74 -2.29 23.12 9.23
C ARG A 74 -1.21 23.31 8.17
N TYR A 75 -0.50 22.25 7.80
CA TYR A 75 0.49 22.34 6.72
C TYR A 75 -0.15 22.45 5.34
N LEU A 76 -1.31 21.83 5.13
CA LEU A 76 -2.13 22.01 3.93
C LEU A 76 -2.59 23.46 3.78
N ASP A 77 -3.14 24.06 4.83
CA ASP A 77 -3.62 25.45 4.85
C ASP A 77 -2.49 26.44 4.54
N LEU A 78 -1.27 26.12 4.96
CA LEU A 78 -0.06 26.91 4.66
C LEU A 78 0.48 26.67 3.24
N GLY A 79 -0.12 25.79 2.45
CA GLY A 79 0.36 25.39 1.13
C GLY A 79 1.69 24.62 1.18
N ARG A 80 2.02 24.01 2.32
CA ARG A 80 3.30 23.33 2.58
C ARG A 80 3.20 21.81 2.54
N PHE A 81 2.01 21.27 2.38
CA PHE A 81 1.78 19.83 2.30
C PHE A 81 0.59 19.50 1.41
N SER A 82 0.76 18.49 0.57
CA SER A 82 -0.28 17.82 -0.20
C SER A 82 0.19 16.39 -0.41
N GLY A 83 -0.58 15.42 0.07
CA GLY A 83 -0.11 14.03 0.12
C GLY A 83 -0.98 13.14 1.00
N THR A 84 -0.54 11.89 1.14
CA THR A 84 -1.21 10.87 1.95
C THR A 84 -0.36 10.53 3.16
N ILE A 85 -1.00 10.37 4.32
CA ILE A 85 -0.38 9.89 5.55
C ILE A 85 -1.04 8.56 5.91
N LEU A 86 -0.23 7.51 5.95
CA LEU A 86 -0.63 6.17 6.38
C LEU A 86 0.18 5.79 7.62
N ILE A 87 -0.52 5.33 8.66
CA ILE A 87 0.08 4.83 9.90
C ILE A 87 -0.43 3.42 10.13
N ALA A 88 0.51 2.49 10.22
CA ALA A 88 0.22 1.11 10.58
C ALA A 88 0.88 0.77 11.92
N GLN A 89 0.19 -0.03 12.72
CA GLN A 89 0.73 -0.61 13.94
C GLN A 89 0.53 -2.12 13.89
N LYS A 90 1.64 -2.86 13.96
CA LYS A 90 1.66 -4.30 13.67
C LYS A 90 1.08 -4.56 12.27
N ASP A 91 0.05 -5.38 12.17
CA ASP A 91 -0.57 -5.79 10.92
C ASP A 91 -1.85 -5.00 10.59
N SER A 92 -2.06 -3.85 11.26
CA SER A 92 -3.29 -3.05 11.10
C SER A 92 -2.96 -1.61 10.76
N ILE A 93 -3.63 -1.09 9.74
CA ILE A 93 -3.65 0.33 9.42
C ILE A 93 -4.58 1.02 10.41
N ILE A 94 -4.05 1.99 11.16
CA ILE A 94 -4.76 2.72 12.21
C ILE A 94 -5.08 4.16 11.79
N PHE A 95 -4.48 4.62 10.69
CA PHE A 95 -4.75 5.91 10.07
C PHE A 95 -4.39 5.85 8.59
N ASP A 96 -5.27 6.31 7.73
CA ASP A 96 -5.02 6.45 6.29
C ASP A 96 -5.85 7.63 5.78
N LYS A 97 -5.19 8.73 5.44
CA LYS A 97 -5.86 9.96 5.01
C LYS A 97 -5.01 10.73 4.01
N SER A 98 -5.67 11.25 3.00
CA SER A 98 -5.09 12.13 1.98
C SER A 98 -5.51 13.58 2.19
N TYR A 99 -4.62 14.50 1.83
CA TYR A 99 -4.75 15.95 2.04
C TYR A 99 -4.37 16.68 0.76
N GLY A 100 -5.18 17.66 0.36
CA GLY A 100 -4.93 18.44 -0.85
C GLY A 100 -5.19 17.68 -2.15
N LEU A 101 -4.40 17.98 -3.18
CA LEU A 101 -4.53 17.45 -4.53
C LEU A 101 -3.29 16.65 -4.92
N ALA A 102 -3.51 15.53 -5.63
CA ALA A 102 -2.46 14.72 -6.24
C ALA A 102 -1.80 15.43 -7.43
N ASP A 103 -2.57 16.25 -8.14
CA ASP A 103 -2.09 17.08 -9.24
C ASP A 103 -2.83 18.43 -9.23
N TYR A 104 -2.07 19.51 -9.07
CA TYR A 104 -2.60 20.87 -9.05
C TYR A 104 -2.91 21.43 -10.45
N VAL A 105 -2.27 20.90 -11.50
CA VAL A 105 -2.50 21.33 -12.88
C VAL A 105 -3.81 20.77 -13.39
N THR A 106 -4.05 19.48 -13.13
CA THR A 106 -5.27 18.79 -13.56
C THR A 106 -6.37 18.78 -12.50
N ILE A 107 -6.10 19.34 -11.32
CA ILE A 107 -7.01 19.39 -10.16
C ILE A 107 -7.49 17.99 -9.79
N LYS A 108 -6.55 17.04 -9.71
CA LYS A 108 -6.84 15.64 -9.41
C LYS A 108 -6.70 15.38 -7.91
N GLU A 109 -7.70 14.73 -7.33
CA GLU A 109 -7.66 14.23 -5.95
C GLU A 109 -6.80 12.97 -5.82
N PHE A 110 -6.36 12.68 -4.59
CA PHE A 110 -5.70 11.42 -4.26
C PHE A 110 -6.68 10.25 -4.33
N THR A 111 -6.16 9.11 -4.76
CA THR A 111 -6.85 7.81 -4.80
C THR A 111 -5.89 6.72 -4.33
N ASP A 112 -6.41 5.56 -3.97
CA ASP A 112 -5.61 4.38 -3.58
C ASP A 112 -4.62 3.93 -4.68
N SER A 113 -4.87 4.35 -5.92
CA SER A 113 -4.00 4.08 -7.08
C SER A 113 -3.03 5.22 -7.39
N THR A 114 -2.93 6.25 -6.55
CA THR A 114 -2.04 7.38 -6.79
C THR A 114 -0.59 6.97 -6.58
N ALA A 115 0.20 7.05 -7.64
CA ALA A 115 1.63 6.74 -7.59
C ALA A 115 2.43 7.95 -7.10
N PHE A 116 3.32 7.71 -6.14
CA PHE A 116 4.23 8.72 -5.61
C PHE A 116 5.66 8.48 -6.10
N LYS A 117 6.39 9.57 -6.36
CA LYS A 117 7.84 9.51 -6.53
C LYS A 117 8.47 9.42 -5.15
N ILE A 118 8.87 8.22 -4.73
CA ILE A 118 9.42 7.94 -3.40
C ILE A 118 10.91 8.33 -3.22
N GLY A 119 11.55 8.82 -4.28
CA GLY A 119 12.92 9.37 -4.23
C GLY A 119 13.95 8.35 -3.74
N HIS A 120 14.78 8.75 -2.77
CA HIS A 120 15.87 7.92 -2.25
C HIS A 120 15.42 6.62 -1.57
N LEU A 121 14.13 6.48 -1.22
CA LEU A 121 13.61 5.20 -0.74
C LEU A 121 13.76 4.08 -1.80
N SER A 122 13.86 4.43 -3.09
CA SER A 122 14.17 3.47 -4.16
C SER A 122 15.53 2.77 -3.99
N GLU A 123 16.49 3.38 -3.28
CA GLU A 123 17.81 2.78 -3.01
C GLU A 123 17.69 1.55 -2.12
N LEU A 124 16.74 1.54 -1.17
CA LEU A 124 16.51 0.40 -0.29
C LEU A 124 16.09 -0.85 -1.07
N PHE A 125 15.22 -0.69 -2.07
CA PHE A 125 14.81 -1.77 -2.96
C PHE A 125 15.97 -2.26 -3.84
N THR A 126 16.73 -1.31 -4.37
CA THR A 126 17.90 -1.60 -5.21
C THR A 126 18.96 -2.38 -4.41
N GLU A 127 19.27 -1.93 -3.20
CA GLU A 127 20.18 -2.60 -2.28
C GLU A 127 19.67 -4.01 -1.93
N ALA A 128 18.38 -4.16 -1.64
CA ALA A 128 17.78 -5.46 -1.34
C ALA A 128 17.94 -6.45 -2.51
N ILE A 129 17.71 -6.00 -3.75
CA ILE A 129 17.89 -6.81 -4.95
C ILE A 129 19.36 -7.24 -5.08
N ILE A 130 20.32 -6.31 -4.95
CA ILE A 130 21.74 -6.65 -5.06
C ILE A 130 22.15 -7.64 -3.96
N ARG A 131 21.69 -7.43 -2.72
CA ARG A 131 21.95 -8.35 -1.61
C ARG A 131 21.33 -9.74 -1.85
N ASP A 132 20.18 -9.82 -2.50
CA ASP A 132 19.58 -11.09 -2.89
C ASP A 132 20.41 -11.80 -3.96
N MET A 133 20.91 -11.07 -4.96
CA MET A 133 21.82 -11.61 -5.98
C MET A 133 23.15 -12.09 -5.38
N ILE A 134 23.65 -11.42 -4.34
CA ILE A 134 24.82 -11.88 -3.58
C ILE A 134 24.53 -13.21 -2.87
N LYS A 135 23.35 -13.35 -2.24
CA LYS A 135 22.95 -14.63 -1.60
C LYS A 135 22.82 -15.78 -2.59
N GLN A 136 22.46 -15.47 -3.84
CA GLN A 136 22.34 -16.43 -4.94
C GLN A 136 23.68 -16.71 -5.66
N ASP A 137 24.80 -16.18 -5.16
CA ASP A 137 26.13 -16.28 -5.77
C ASP A 137 26.21 -15.72 -7.23
N LEU A 138 25.24 -14.90 -7.64
CA LEU A 138 25.24 -14.25 -8.96
C LEU A 138 26.23 -13.08 -9.01
N ILE A 139 26.46 -12.45 -7.86
CA ILE A 139 27.41 -11.35 -7.66
C ILE A 139 28.21 -11.63 -6.40
N LYS A 140 29.50 -11.31 -6.42
CA LYS A 140 30.34 -11.38 -5.22
C LYS A 140 30.50 -9.99 -4.60
N SER A 141 30.23 -9.88 -3.31
CA SER A 141 30.31 -8.62 -2.57
C SER A 141 31.73 -8.00 -2.58
N ASN A 142 32.75 -8.85 -2.58
CA ASN A 142 34.16 -8.45 -2.56
C ASN A 142 34.77 -8.15 -3.95
N GLU A 143 34.03 -8.39 -5.03
CA GLU A 143 34.48 -8.04 -6.37
C GLU A 143 34.29 -6.56 -6.67
N LYS A 144 35.13 -6.02 -7.55
CA LYS A 144 35.03 -4.63 -7.99
C LYS A 144 33.75 -4.44 -8.80
N VAL A 145 33.11 -3.28 -8.63
CA VAL A 145 31.90 -2.94 -9.40
C VAL A 145 32.20 -2.89 -10.90
N THR A 146 33.43 -2.58 -11.29
CA THR A 146 33.88 -2.60 -12.69
C THR A 146 33.84 -3.98 -13.34
N THR A 147 33.84 -5.06 -12.57
CA THR A 147 33.63 -6.43 -13.08
C THR A 147 32.27 -6.58 -13.73
N TYR A 148 31.24 -5.96 -13.16
CA TYR A 148 29.86 -6.03 -13.62
C TYR A 148 29.47 -4.81 -14.48
N LEU A 149 30.07 -3.65 -14.20
CA LEU A 149 29.85 -2.38 -14.91
C LEU A 149 31.17 -1.77 -15.38
N PRO A 150 31.75 -2.25 -16.49
CA PRO A 150 33.04 -1.78 -17.00
C PRO A 150 33.09 -0.27 -17.33
N GLN A 151 31.93 0.35 -17.56
CA GLN A 151 31.80 1.78 -17.85
C GLN A 151 32.03 2.68 -16.62
N ILE A 152 31.97 2.14 -15.41
CA ILE A 152 32.25 2.91 -14.19
C ILE A 152 33.77 3.00 -14.04
N LYS A 153 34.31 4.22 -14.05
CA LYS A 153 35.75 4.48 -13.91
C LYS A 153 36.16 4.67 -12.44
N GLN A 154 35.61 3.88 -11.54
CA GLN A 154 35.82 4.04 -10.10
C GLN A 154 36.12 2.71 -9.44
N ASP A 155 37.04 2.75 -8.48
CA ASP A 155 37.68 1.57 -7.91
C ASP A 155 37.11 1.24 -6.52
N PHE A 156 35.87 0.75 -6.48
CA PHE A 156 35.22 0.26 -5.26
C PHE A 156 34.58 -1.12 -5.50
N THR A 157 34.44 -1.88 -4.42
CA THR A 157 33.77 -3.19 -4.36
C THR A 157 32.26 -3.04 -4.30
N VAL A 158 31.53 -4.12 -4.61
CA VAL A 158 30.06 -4.15 -4.46
C VAL A 158 29.65 -3.86 -3.02
N GLU A 159 30.36 -4.39 -2.02
CA GLU A 159 30.09 -4.15 -0.60
C GLU A 159 30.26 -2.66 -0.22
N GLU A 160 31.32 -2.00 -0.72
CA GLU A 160 31.54 -0.56 -0.49
C GLU A 160 30.47 0.31 -1.14
N LEU A 161 29.92 -0.12 -2.28
CA LEU A 161 28.77 0.53 -2.92
C LEU A 161 27.50 0.44 -2.07
N LEU A 162 27.20 -0.74 -1.53
CA LEU A 162 25.98 -0.97 -0.73
C LEU A 162 26.05 -0.25 0.61
N ASN A 163 27.20 -0.27 1.28
CA ASN A 163 27.34 0.36 2.59
C ASN A 163 27.54 1.88 2.54
N HIS A 164 27.37 2.51 1.37
CA HIS A 164 27.55 3.96 1.19
C HIS A 164 28.98 4.45 1.49
N HIS A 165 29.96 3.54 1.49
CA HIS A 165 31.40 3.83 1.66
C HIS A 165 32.11 4.11 0.33
N SER A 166 31.39 4.10 -0.79
CA SER A 166 31.93 4.57 -2.05
C SER A 166 32.37 6.04 -1.89
N ASN A 167 33.62 6.35 -2.19
CA ASN A 167 34.16 7.71 -2.31
C ASN A 167 33.52 8.50 -3.49
N LEU A 168 32.24 8.25 -3.76
CA LEU A 168 31.44 8.92 -4.76
C LEU A 168 31.21 10.36 -4.32
N GLN A 169 31.82 11.27 -5.07
CA GLN A 169 31.70 12.69 -4.82
C GLN A 169 30.23 13.10 -4.85
N THR A 170 29.80 13.86 -3.84
CA THR A 170 28.48 14.48 -3.82
C THR A 170 28.39 15.52 -4.94
N ILE A 171 27.16 15.91 -5.31
CA ILE A 171 26.96 17.00 -6.28
C ILE A 171 27.66 18.28 -5.79
N ALA A 172 27.65 18.55 -4.48
CA ALA A 172 28.36 19.69 -3.90
C ALA A 172 29.88 19.61 -4.15
N GLN A 173 30.50 18.44 -3.92
CA GLN A 173 31.93 18.24 -4.19
C GLN A 173 32.26 18.36 -5.69
N LEU A 174 31.37 17.87 -6.57
CA LEU A 174 31.52 18.00 -8.02
C LEU A 174 31.36 19.46 -8.50
N GLN A 175 30.50 20.24 -7.85
CA GLN A 175 30.31 21.67 -8.10
C GLN A 175 31.49 22.50 -7.59
N GLU A 176 32.12 22.13 -6.47
CA GLU A 176 33.37 22.76 -6.03
C GLU A 176 34.51 22.55 -7.03
N VAL A 177 34.62 21.34 -7.59
CA VAL A 177 35.65 21.01 -8.59
C VAL A 177 35.36 21.62 -9.96
N ASN A 178 34.08 21.74 -10.36
CA ASN A 178 33.70 22.35 -11.63
C ASN A 178 32.38 23.13 -11.51
N PRO A 179 32.42 24.39 -11.05
CA PRO A 179 31.21 25.17 -10.74
C PRO A 179 30.37 25.53 -11.97
N ASN A 180 30.99 25.50 -13.16
CA ASN A 180 30.32 25.86 -14.42
C ASN A 180 29.66 24.66 -15.12
N LYS A 181 29.82 23.44 -14.58
CA LYS A 181 29.21 22.24 -15.14
C LYS A 181 27.84 22.02 -14.51
N ALA A 182 26.80 21.93 -15.34
CA ALA A 182 25.48 21.55 -14.88
C ALA A 182 25.50 20.08 -14.44
N TYR A 183 25.17 19.84 -13.17
CA TYR A 183 24.95 18.50 -12.62
C TYR A 183 23.46 18.29 -12.42
N SER A 184 22.96 17.13 -12.87
CA SER A 184 21.58 16.70 -12.60
C SER A 184 21.45 16.35 -11.11
N PHE A 185 20.31 16.70 -10.50
CA PHE A 185 19.97 16.32 -9.11
C PHE A 185 19.85 14.79 -8.90
N THR A 186 19.96 14.00 -9.96
CA THR A 186 20.19 12.56 -9.83
C THR A 186 21.56 12.35 -9.18
N SER A 187 21.57 12.05 -7.88
CA SER A 187 22.77 11.63 -7.16
C SER A 187 23.58 10.63 -8.02
N PRO A 188 24.87 10.91 -8.32
CA PRO A 188 25.71 10.00 -9.10
C PRO A 188 25.65 8.56 -8.55
N ARG A 189 25.57 8.43 -7.21
CA ARG A 189 25.41 7.17 -6.48
C ARG A 189 24.20 6.36 -6.93
N ASN A 190 23.02 6.98 -6.93
CA ASN A 190 21.76 6.33 -7.27
C ASN A 190 21.77 5.93 -8.74
N SER A 191 22.39 6.76 -9.59
CA SER A 191 22.56 6.44 -11.00
C SER A 191 23.46 5.22 -11.21
N HIS A 192 24.47 5.01 -10.36
CA HIS A 192 25.36 3.84 -10.45
C HIS A 192 24.68 2.57 -9.94
N GLN A 193 23.95 2.64 -8.82
CA GLN A 193 23.20 1.50 -8.29
C GLN A 193 22.06 1.07 -9.22
N SER A 194 21.29 2.02 -9.78
CA SER A 194 20.23 1.72 -10.75
C SER A 194 20.81 1.09 -12.03
N LYS A 195 21.91 1.63 -12.55
CA LYS A 195 22.61 1.05 -13.72
C LYS A 195 23.21 -0.33 -13.45
N PHE A 196 23.52 -0.63 -12.19
CA PHE A 196 24.01 -1.95 -11.78
C PHE A 196 22.92 -2.99 -11.96
N ILE A 197 21.71 -2.72 -11.46
CA ILE A 197 20.54 -3.60 -11.65
C ILE A 197 20.17 -3.76 -13.14
N GLU A 198 20.20 -2.69 -13.94
CA GLU A 198 19.79 -2.78 -15.35
C GLU A 198 20.69 -3.68 -16.21
N ARG A 199 21.89 -4.04 -15.74
CA ARG A 199 22.92 -4.70 -16.55
C ARG A 199 23.14 -6.17 -16.24
N ILE A 200 22.70 -6.59 -15.06
CA ILE A 200 22.83 -7.95 -14.50
C ILE A 200 21.51 -8.71 -14.64
#